data_AF-A0A661CN70-F1
#
_entry.id   AF-A0A661CN70-F1
#
_cell.length_a   1.000
_cell.length_b   1.000
_cell.length_c   1.000
_cell.angle_alpha   90.00
_cell.angle_beta   90.00
_cell.angle_gamma   90.00
#
_symmetry.space_group_name_H-M   'P 1'
#
loop_
_entity.id
_entity.type
_entity.pdbx_description
1 polymer ?
#
loop_
_entity_poly.entity_id
_entity_poly.type
_entity_poly.pdbx_seq_one_letter_code
_entity_poly.pdbx_strand_id
1 'polypeptide(L)'
;MEDDNLPAGTLLLEAIFTMSCPAPKSLQVGRYLNHSYHRIVTDDKGRDFNEIFDEISFNESAGRIPKTTAQELVRHARPKITELVTQAQKLAVQQQSGIINQAIKTMQQLLQPEQERLTALAKVNSNIRAEEITYIEQTQQLLTEYLQSAQLSLNAIRVAIVTEP
;
A
#
# COMPACT_ATOMS: atom_id res chain seq x y z
N MET A 1 5.30 1.24 27.93
CA MET A 1 6.16 1.76 26.85
C MET A 1 5.99 3.27 26.90
N GLU A 2 6.77 3.94 27.75
CA GLU A 2 6.75 5.40 27.87
C GLU A 2 7.51 5.96 26.66
N ASP A 3 6.77 6.23 25.60
CA ASP A 3 7.26 7.16 24.59
C ASP A 3 6.87 8.55 25.10
N ASP A 4 7.84 9.30 25.61
CA ASP A 4 7.74 10.59 26.30
C ASP A 4 7.15 11.72 25.41
N ASN A 5 6.59 11.35 24.24
CA ASN A 5 6.17 12.23 23.15
C ASN A 5 4.71 12.01 22.71
N LEU A 6 3.97 11.13 23.40
CA LEU A 6 2.53 10.89 23.20
C LEU A 6 1.76 11.17 24.50
N PRO A 7 1.29 12.42 24.72
CA PRO A 7 0.55 12.75 25.93
C PRO A 7 -0.77 11.98 26.00
N ALA A 8 -1.24 11.73 27.22
CA ALA A 8 -2.56 11.14 27.44
C ALA A 8 -3.66 11.96 26.75
N GLY A 9 -4.64 11.27 26.17
CA GLY A 9 -5.70 11.85 25.36
C GLY A 9 -5.32 12.05 23.88
N THR A 10 -4.08 11.74 23.48
CA THR A 10 -3.70 11.73 22.05
C THR A 10 -4.48 10.66 21.30
N LEU A 11 -5.01 11.02 20.13
CA LEU A 11 -5.65 10.08 19.22
C LEU A 11 -4.64 9.62 18.17
N LEU A 12 -4.56 8.32 17.99
CA LEU A 12 -3.81 7.68 16.92
C LEU A 12 -4.80 7.02 15.96
N LEU A 13 -4.45 7.06 14.67
CA LEU A 13 -5.15 6.33 13.63
C LEU A 13 -4.18 5.31 13.03
N GLU A 14 -4.56 4.04 13.11
CA GLU A 14 -4.01 3.01 12.27
C GLU A 14 -4.93 2.85 11.05
N ALA A 15 -4.36 3.01 9.86
CA ALA A 15 -5.04 2.91 8.58
C ALA A 15 -4.38 1.82 7.73
N ILE A 16 -5.20 0.94 7.18
CA ILE A 16 -4.77 -0.13 6.29
C ILE A 16 -5.19 0.25 4.88
N PHE A 17 -4.21 0.43 4.01
CA PHE A 17 -4.41 0.70 2.58
C PHE A 17 -4.15 -0.56 1.78
N THR A 18 -4.86 -0.69 0.67
CA THR A 18 -4.66 -1.77 -0.30
C THR A 18 -4.47 -1.17 -1.67
N MET A 19 -3.61 -1.77 -2.48
CA MET A 19 -3.39 -1.30 -3.84
C MET A 19 -4.50 -1.82 -4.76
N SER A 20 -5.14 -0.92 -5.47
CA SER A 20 -6.15 -1.21 -6.49
C SER A 20 -5.60 -0.85 -7.86
N CYS A 21 -5.69 -1.78 -8.82
CA CYS A 21 -5.27 -1.56 -10.20
C CYS A 21 -6.35 -2.12 -11.14
N PRO A 22 -7.10 -1.28 -11.87
CA PRO A 22 -8.19 -1.72 -12.73
C PRO A 22 -7.65 -2.25 -14.07
N ALA A 23 -7.00 -3.41 -14.05
CA ALA A 23 -6.42 -4.04 -15.23
C ALA A 23 -7.19 -5.31 -15.67
N PRO A 24 -7.20 -5.63 -16.98
CA PRO A 24 -7.71 -6.90 -17.47
C PRO A 24 -7.04 -8.10 -16.80
N LYS A 25 -7.82 -9.13 -16.44
CA LYS A 25 -7.31 -10.36 -15.81
C LYS A 25 -6.23 -11.06 -16.64
N SER A 26 -6.26 -10.91 -17.97
CA SER A 26 -5.26 -11.48 -18.89
C SER A 26 -3.85 -10.97 -18.62
N LEU A 27 -3.70 -9.74 -18.13
CA LEU A 27 -2.38 -9.14 -17.82
C LEU A 27 -1.80 -9.65 -16.50
N GLN A 28 -2.62 -10.24 -15.62
CA GLN A 28 -2.17 -10.80 -14.34
C GLN A 28 -1.31 -9.82 -13.49
N VAL A 29 -1.70 -8.54 -13.44
CA VAL A 29 -0.94 -7.46 -12.76
C VAL A 29 -0.53 -7.82 -11.33
N GLY A 30 -1.35 -8.59 -10.62
CA GLY A 30 -1.06 -9.08 -9.28
C GLY A 30 0.21 -9.93 -9.14
N ARG A 31 0.82 -10.40 -10.24
CA ARG A 31 2.14 -11.05 -10.22
C ARG A 31 3.28 -10.09 -9.90
N TYR A 32 3.07 -8.80 -10.17
CA TYR A 32 4.10 -7.75 -10.08
C TYR A 32 3.77 -6.75 -8.96
N LEU A 33 2.47 -6.48 -8.79
CA LEU A 33 1.98 -5.65 -7.71
C LEU A 33 1.82 -6.51 -6.45
N ASN A 34 2.63 -6.25 -5.44
CA ASN A 34 2.53 -6.97 -4.18
C ASN A 34 1.13 -6.75 -3.57
N HIS A 35 0.42 -7.84 -3.28
CA HIS A 35 -0.92 -7.81 -2.68
C HIS A 35 -0.89 -7.53 -1.17
N SER A 36 0.28 -7.20 -0.60
CA SER A 36 0.40 -6.75 0.78
C SER A 36 -0.40 -5.47 1.01
N TYR A 37 -1.00 -5.38 2.19
CA TYR A 37 -1.55 -4.13 2.68
C TYR A 37 -0.41 -3.17 3.04
N HIS A 38 -0.70 -1.88 2.95
CA HIS A 38 0.18 -0.82 3.40
C HIS A 38 -0.42 -0.18 4.66
N ARG A 39 0.24 -0.39 5.80
CA ARG A 39 -0.20 0.10 7.11
C ARG A 39 0.40 1.48 7.37
N ILE A 40 -0.41 2.38 7.92
CA ILE A 40 0.00 3.71 8.37
C ILE A 40 -0.50 3.92 9.79
N VAL A 41 0.38 4.33 10.70
CA VAL A 41 0.01 4.76 12.05
C VAL A 41 0.35 6.23 12.19
N THR A 42 -0.63 7.08 12.46
CA THR A 42 -0.41 8.54 12.51
C THR A 42 -1.21 9.23 13.59
N ASP A 43 -0.77 10.43 13.98
CA ASP A 43 -1.48 11.34 14.89
C ASP A 43 -2.07 12.54 14.14
N ASP A 44 -2.71 13.46 14.88
CA ASP A 44 -3.37 14.64 14.33
C ASP A 44 -2.38 15.63 13.70
N LYS A 45 -1.10 15.55 14.07
CA LYS A 45 0.00 16.33 13.49
C LYS A 45 0.57 15.70 12.22
N GLY A 46 0.12 14.51 11.82
CA GLY A 46 0.59 13.79 10.64
C GLY A 46 1.97 13.16 10.81
N ARG A 47 2.42 12.94 12.05
CA ARG A 47 3.65 12.17 12.33
C ARG A 47 3.39 10.70 11.98
N ASP A 48 4.35 10.04 11.32
CA ASP A 48 4.28 8.60 11.05
C ASP A 48 4.94 7.82 12.19
N PHE A 49 4.23 6.85 12.75
CA PHE A 49 4.68 6.00 13.85
C PHE A 49 4.82 4.53 13.44
N ASN A 50 4.76 4.19 12.15
CA ASN A 50 4.90 2.81 11.68
C ASN A 50 6.18 2.12 12.15
N GLU A 51 7.30 2.85 12.22
CA GLU A 51 8.60 2.29 12.66
C GLU A 51 8.67 2.10 14.17
N ILE A 52 7.91 2.89 14.93
CA ILE A 52 7.88 2.85 16.40
C ILE A 52 6.90 1.78 16.87
N PHE A 53 5.74 1.71 16.22
CA PHE A 53 4.68 0.76 16.51
C PHE A 53 4.55 -0.25 15.36
N ASP A 54 5.29 -1.36 15.47
CA ASP A 54 5.01 -2.50 14.62
C ASP A 54 3.61 -3.08 14.91
N GLU A 55 3.13 -3.97 14.04
CA GLU A 55 1.76 -4.48 14.13
C GLU A 55 1.50 -5.29 15.41
N ILE A 56 2.51 -6.04 15.87
CA ILE A 56 2.39 -6.91 17.05
C ILE A 56 2.35 -6.05 18.32
N SER A 57 3.35 -5.19 18.52
CA SER A 57 3.44 -4.30 19.68
C SER A 57 2.25 -3.35 19.79
N PHE A 58 1.76 -2.83 18.66
CA PHE A 58 0.58 -1.96 18.65
C PHE A 58 -0.68 -2.73 19.04
N ASN A 59 -0.84 -3.97 18.57
CA ASN A 59 -1.96 -4.83 18.96
C ASN A 59 -1.92 -5.23 20.43
N GLU A 60 -0.75 -5.56 20.96
CA GLU A 60 -0.57 -5.93 22.37
C GLU A 60 -0.79 -4.75 23.31
N SER A 61 -0.40 -3.55 22.88
CA SER A 61 -0.61 -2.31 23.64
C SER A 61 -2.05 -1.78 23.55
N ALA A 62 -2.82 -2.20 22.54
CA ALA A 62 -4.18 -1.75 22.33
C ALA A 62 -5.18 -2.48 23.23
N GLY A 63 -5.64 -1.81 24.29
CA GLY A 63 -6.76 -2.24 25.11
C GLY A 63 -8.13 -2.06 24.43
N ARG A 64 -9.12 -2.87 24.83
CA ARG A 64 -10.52 -2.65 24.43
C ARG A 64 -11.20 -1.67 25.39
N ILE A 65 -11.93 -0.72 24.83
CA ILE A 65 -12.79 0.20 25.59
C ILE A 65 -14.27 -0.25 25.55
N PRO A 66 -15.07 0.06 26.58
CA PRO A 66 -16.52 -0.20 26.56
C PRO A 66 -17.19 0.47 25.36
N LYS A 67 -18.18 -0.22 24.77
CA LYS A 67 -18.88 0.25 23.55
C LYS A 67 -19.50 1.64 23.70
N THR A 68 -20.07 1.94 24.86
CA THR A 68 -20.68 3.24 25.17
C THR A 68 -19.64 4.36 25.14
N THR A 69 -18.51 4.16 25.80
CA THR A 69 -17.36 5.09 25.79
C THR A 69 -16.82 5.29 24.38
N ALA A 70 -16.69 4.22 23.59
CA ALA A 70 -16.24 4.31 22.21
C ALA A 70 -17.17 5.16 21.33
N GLN A 71 -18.49 4.99 21.49
CA GLN A 71 -19.48 5.76 20.72
C GLN A 71 -19.45 7.25 21.05
N GLU A 72 -19.35 7.60 22.34
CA GLU A 72 -19.20 8.98 22.78
C GLU A 72 -17.89 9.60 22.29
N LEU A 73 -16.78 8.86 22.41
CA LEU A 73 -15.49 9.30 21.90
C LEU A 73 -15.55 9.59 20.40
N VAL A 74 -16.10 8.67 19.60
CA VAL A 74 -16.24 8.89 18.15
C VAL A 74 -17.14 10.08 17.85
N ARG A 75 -18.22 10.28 18.61
CA ARG A 75 -19.13 11.43 18.43
C ARG A 75 -18.41 12.75 18.64
N HIS A 76 -17.63 12.87 19.72
CA HIS A 76 -16.91 14.10 20.06
C HIS A 76 -15.65 14.31 19.22
N ALA A 77 -14.93 13.24 18.89
CA ALA A 77 -13.66 13.28 18.15
C ALA A 77 -13.83 13.21 16.63
N ARG A 78 -15.06 13.15 16.10
CA ARG A 78 -15.32 12.99 14.65
C ARG A 78 -14.54 13.98 13.75
N PRO A 79 -14.44 15.29 14.08
CA PRO A 79 -13.64 16.23 13.29
C PRO A 79 -12.16 15.83 13.26
N LYS A 80 -11.60 15.48 14.43
CA LYS A 80 -10.19 15.04 14.56
C LYS A 80 -9.93 13.72 13.83
N ILE A 81 -10.85 12.75 13.92
CA ILE A 81 -10.74 11.48 13.19
C ILE A 81 -10.73 11.73 11.68
N THR A 82 -11.54 12.68 11.19
CA THR A 82 -11.54 13.05 9.76
C THR A 82 -10.20 13.66 9.33
N GLU A 83 -9.60 14.49 10.19
CA GLU A 83 -8.26 15.02 9.97
C GLU A 83 -7.19 13.92 9.97
N LEU A 84 -7.22 13.01 10.96
CA LEU A 84 -6.34 11.84 11.00
C LEU A 84 -6.40 11.02 9.71
N VAL A 85 -7.61 10.74 9.22
CA VAL A 85 -7.82 9.99 7.97
C VAL A 85 -7.22 10.76 6.78
N THR A 86 -7.32 12.08 6.77
CA THR A 86 -6.72 12.93 5.74
C THR A 86 -5.19 12.89 5.80
N GLN A 87 -4.59 12.93 6.99
CA GLN A 87 -3.13 12.81 7.14
C GLN A 87 -2.63 11.44 6.70
N ALA A 88 -3.32 10.36 7.09
CA ALA A 88 -2.98 9.01 6.65
C ALA A 88 -3.04 8.87 5.12
N GLN A 89 -4.04 9.46 4.46
CA GLN A 89 -4.11 9.48 3.00
C GLN A 89 -2.95 10.24 2.35
N LYS A 90 -2.53 11.37 2.92
CA LYS A 90 -1.36 12.11 2.42
C LYS A 90 -0.08 11.29 2.51
N LEU A 91 0.14 10.63 3.65
CA LEU A 91 1.28 9.73 3.84
C LEU A 91 1.22 8.56 2.85
N ALA A 92 0.05 7.96 2.63
CA ALA A 92 -0.13 6.89 1.65
C ALA A 92 0.24 7.35 0.23
N VAL A 93 -0.23 8.52 -0.20
CA VAL A 93 0.08 9.08 -1.53
C VAL A 93 1.59 9.31 -1.72
N GLN A 94 2.30 9.75 -0.68
CA GLN A 94 3.76 9.91 -0.74
C GLN A 94 4.48 8.58 -1.01
N GLN A 95 3.97 7.48 -0.45
CA GLN A 95 4.58 6.16 -0.58
C GLN A 95 4.10 5.38 -1.83
N GLN A 96 2.94 5.73 -2.39
CA GLN A 96 2.33 5.06 -3.53
C GLN A 96 3.27 4.97 -4.74
N SER A 97 3.96 6.07 -5.07
CA SER A 97 4.88 6.12 -6.22
C SER A 97 6.03 5.11 -6.08
N GLY A 98 6.56 4.92 -4.87
CA GLY A 98 7.58 3.92 -4.57
C GLY A 98 7.09 2.50 -4.81
N ILE A 99 5.87 2.19 -4.38
CA ILE A 99 5.26 0.86 -4.58
C ILE A 99 5.05 0.57 -6.07
N ILE A 100 4.53 1.55 -6.83
CA ILE A 100 4.32 1.43 -8.27
C ILE A 100 5.65 1.20 -8.99
N ASN A 101 6.66 2.02 -8.69
CA ASN A 101 7.98 1.91 -9.31
C ASN A 101 8.62 0.54 -9.02
N GLN A 102 8.47 0.04 -7.79
CA GLN A 102 8.96 -1.28 -7.43
C GLN A 102 8.23 -2.39 -8.20
N ALA A 103 6.92 -2.29 -8.37
CA ALA A 103 6.13 -3.25 -9.16
C ALA A 103 6.54 -3.26 -10.65
N ILE A 104 6.75 -2.08 -11.25
CA ILE A 104 7.25 -1.95 -12.62
C ILE A 104 8.64 -2.59 -12.75
N LYS A 105 9.54 -2.31 -11.81
CA LYS A 105 10.88 -2.92 -11.79
C LYS A 105 10.81 -4.45 -11.67
N THR A 106 9.97 -4.98 -10.80
CA THR A 106 9.75 -6.42 -10.65
C THR A 106 9.19 -7.03 -11.94
N MET A 107 8.26 -6.35 -12.62
CA MET A 107 7.75 -6.79 -13.92
C MET A 107 8.87 -6.86 -14.97
N GLN A 108 9.68 -5.81 -15.10
CA GLN A 108 10.80 -5.77 -16.04
C GLN A 108 11.79 -6.90 -15.77
N GLN A 109 12.17 -7.11 -14.50
CA GLN A 109 13.10 -8.18 -14.11
C GLN A 109 12.59 -9.58 -14.46
N LEU A 110 11.27 -9.80 -14.47
CA LEU A 110 10.68 -11.08 -14.78
C LEU A 110 10.47 -11.31 -16.29
N LEU A 111 10.17 -10.26 -17.06
CA LEU A 111 9.81 -10.38 -18.47
C LEU A 111 10.97 -10.12 -19.43
N GLN A 112 11.90 -9.25 -19.06
CA GLN A 112 13.03 -8.88 -19.92
C GLN A 112 13.94 -10.07 -20.29
N PRO A 113 14.33 -10.98 -19.36
CA PRO A 113 15.15 -12.13 -19.72
C PRO A 113 14.49 -13.06 -20.74
N GLU A 114 13.17 -13.21 -20.64
CA GLU A 114 12.41 -14.06 -21.58
C GLU A 114 12.30 -13.41 -22.97
N GLN A 115 12.11 -12.09 -23.02
CA GLN A 115 12.14 -11.33 -24.27
C GLN A 115 13.52 -11.44 -24.95
N GLU A 116 14.61 -11.28 -24.20
CA GLU A 116 15.98 -11.40 -24.70
C GLU A 116 16.25 -12.81 -25.23
N ARG A 117 15.82 -13.85 -24.49
CA ARG A 117 15.94 -15.26 -24.89
C ARG A 117 15.22 -15.53 -26.22
N LEU A 118 13.97 -15.11 -26.35
CA LEU A 118 13.18 -15.30 -27.58
C LEU A 118 13.78 -14.53 -28.76
N THR A 119 14.23 -13.30 -28.52
CA THR A 119 14.91 -12.49 -29.54
C THR A 119 16.20 -13.14 -30.03
N ALA A 120 16.99 -13.72 -29.12
CA ALA A 120 18.20 -14.45 -29.48
C ALA A 120 17.90 -15.72 -30.29
N LEU A 121 16.88 -16.49 -29.89
CA LEU A 121 16.49 -17.69 -30.62
C LEU A 121 15.93 -17.38 -32.01
N ALA A 122 15.16 -16.29 -32.17
CA ALA A 122 14.59 -15.90 -33.46
C ALA A 122 15.67 -15.55 -34.50
N LYS A 123 16.86 -15.09 -34.07
CA LYS A 123 17.99 -14.82 -34.98
C LYS A 123 18.55 -16.09 -35.62
N VAL A 124 18.42 -17.24 -34.97
CA VAL A 124 19.01 -18.51 -35.41
C VAL A 124 17.96 -19.57 -35.80
N ASN A 125 16.67 -19.30 -35.57
CA ASN A 125 15.57 -20.21 -35.85
C ASN A 125 14.37 -19.48 -36.47
N SER A 126 14.18 -19.67 -37.78
CA SER A 126 13.09 -19.06 -38.56
C SER A 126 11.68 -19.58 -38.20
N ASN A 127 11.57 -20.62 -37.38
CA ASN A 127 10.27 -21.10 -36.88
C ASN A 127 9.71 -20.23 -35.75
N ILE A 128 10.52 -19.37 -35.14
CA ILE A 128 10.05 -18.44 -34.11
C ILE A 128 9.41 -17.25 -34.78
N ARG A 129 8.16 -16.96 -34.40
CA ARG A 129 7.36 -15.92 -35.04
C ARG A 129 7.72 -14.58 -34.43
N ALA A 130 7.92 -13.57 -35.28
CA ALA A 130 8.13 -12.19 -34.81
C ALA A 130 6.97 -11.70 -33.92
N GLU A 131 5.75 -12.19 -34.17
CA GLU A 131 4.55 -11.90 -33.39
C GLU A 131 4.71 -12.23 -31.89
N GLU A 132 5.47 -13.27 -31.53
CA GLU A 132 5.66 -13.66 -30.12
C GLU A 132 6.53 -12.65 -29.38
N ILE A 133 7.56 -12.09 -30.04
CA ILE A 133 8.43 -11.05 -29.47
C ILE A 133 7.65 -9.75 -29.32
N THR A 134 6.91 -9.35 -30.36
CA THR A 134 6.06 -8.16 -30.33
C THR A 134 4.97 -8.26 -29.26
N TYR A 135 4.39 -9.44 -29.06
CA TYR A 135 3.39 -9.68 -28.03
C TYR A 135 3.94 -9.41 -26.62
N ILE A 136 5.16 -9.87 -26.32
CA ILE A 136 5.80 -9.63 -25.01
C ILE A 136 6.11 -8.14 -24.81
N GLU A 137 6.57 -7.45 -25.85
CA GLU A 137 6.83 -6.01 -25.81
C GLU A 137 5.54 -5.22 -25.54
N GLN A 138 4.48 -5.50 -26.29
CA GLN A 138 3.17 -4.87 -26.10
C GLN A 138 2.58 -5.18 -24.70
N THR A 139 2.76 -6.41 -24.22
CA THR A 139 2.30 -6.80 -22.88
C THR A 139 3.04 -6.00 -21.80
N GLN A 140 4.35 -5.80 -21.92
CA GLN A 140 5.13 -4.97 -20.97
C GLN A 140 4.71 -3.50 -20.99
N GLN A 141 4.42 -2.95 -22.17
CA GLN A 141 3.93 -1.58 -22.30
C GLN A 141 2.57 -1.42 -21.60
N LEU A 142 1.60 -2.28 -21.92
CA LEU A 142 0.28 -2.27 -21.29
C LEU A 142 0.37 -2.46 -19.77
N LEU A 143 1.19 -3.42 -19.31
CA LEU A 143 1.41 -3.64 -17.87
C LEU A 143 1.94 -2.39 -17.19
N THR A 144 2.88 -1.69 -17.81
CA THR A 144 3.45 -0.45 -17.27
C THR A 144 2.38 0.63 -17.15
N GLU A 145 1.55 0.82 -18.18
CA GLU A 145 0.44 1.79 -18.16
C GLU A 145 -0.57 1.48 -17.03
N TYR A 146 -0.98 0.22 -16.90
CA TYR A 146 -1.91 -0.17 -15.84
C TYR A 146 -1.29 -0.05 -14.44
N LEU A 147 -0.03 -0.44 -14.27
CA LEU A 147 0.69 -0.29 -12.99
C LEU A 147 0.81 1.19 -12.60
N GLN A 148 1.06 2.09 -13.54
CA GLN A 148 1.08 3.53 -13.29
C GLN A 148 -0.28 4.09 -12.85
N SER A 149 -1.38 3.46 -13.30
CA SER A 149 -2.74 3.83 -12.89
C SER A 149 -3.15 3.28 -11.51
N ALA A 150 -2.32 2.45 -10.87
CA ALA A 150 -2.64 1.84 -9.59
C ALA A 150 -2.72 2.90 -8.47
N GLN A 151 -3.63 2.71 -7.53
CA GLN A 151 -3.87 3.65 -6.43
C GLN A 151 -4.05 2.93 -5.09
N LEU A 152 -3.51 3.54 -4.04
CA LEU A 152 -3.79 3.10 -2.68
C LEU A 152 -5.20 3.53 -2.28
N SER A 153 -6.01 2.56 -1.87
CA SER A 153 -7.36 2.76 -1.37
C SER A 153 -7.43 2.37 0.10
N LEU A 154 -8.05 3.23 0.91
CA LEU A 154 -8.29 2.95 2.32
C LEU A 154 -9.23 1.75 2.46
N ASN A 155 -8.78 0.71 3.15
CA ASN A 155 -9.54 -0.53 3.35
C ASN A 155 -10.11 -0.63 4.78
N ALA A 156 -9.31 -0.30 5.78
CA ALA A 156 -9.71 -0.36 7.17
C ALA A 156 -9.06 0.75 8.00
N ILE A 157 -9.70 1.11 9.11
CA ILE A 157 -9.15 2.01 10.11
C ILE A 157 -9.41 1.48 11.52
N ARG A 158 -8.49 1.80 12.43
CA ARG A 158 -8.63 1.64 13.87
C ARG A 158 -8.20 2.94 14.54
N VAL A 159 -9.07 3.46 15.41
CA VAL A 159 -8.77 4.63 16.25
C VAL A 159 -8.33 4.14 17.61
N ALA A 160 -7.17 4.59 18.07
CA ALA A 160 -6.66 4.35 19.41
C ALA A 160 -6.57 5.67 20.18
N ILE A 161 -6.76 5.61 21.49
CA ILE A 161 -6.56 6.73 22.40
C ILE A 161 -5.48 6.35 23.40
N VAL A 162 -4.49 7.22 23.56
CA VAL A 162 -3.46 7.05 24.59
C VAL A 162 -4.08 7.39 25.94
N THR A 163 -4.06 6.46 26.88
CA THR A 163 -4.51 6.69 28.26
C THR A 163 -3.31 6.89 29.17
N GLU A 164 -3.51 7.57 30.31
CA GLU A 164 -2.55 7.51 31.40
C GLU A 164 -2.39 6.04 31.87
N PRO A 165 -1.20 5.65 32.35
CA PRO A 165 -0.94 4.32 32.90
C PRO A 165 -1.83 3.98 34.11
#